data_AF-A0A926UBY8-F1
#
_entry.id   AF-A0A926UBY8-F1
#
_cell.length_a   1.000
_cell.length_b   1.000
_cell.length_c   1.000
_cell.angle_alpha   90.00
_cell.angle_beta   90.00
_cell.angle_gamma   90.00
#
_symmetry.space_group_name_H-M   'P 1'
#
loop_
_entity.id
_entity.type
_entity.pdbx_description
1 polymer ?
#
loop_
_entity_poly.entity_id
_entity_poly.type
_entity_poly.pdbx_seq_one_letter_code
_entity_poly.pdbx_strand_id
1 'polypeptide(L)' 'MKASRFLLAIRRKWLSEATSRLVEINGQPSIIYSLNGCIFSALMFDIVDGRIDSISIYNAQFRKINAN' A
#
# COMPACT_ATOMS: atom_id res chain seq x y z
N MET A 1 4.48 15.75 11.16
CA MET A 1 3.41 14.77 11.48
C MET A 1 4.00 13.68 12.35
N LYS A 2 3.40 13.29 13.49
CA LYS A 2 3.97 12.21 14.34
C LYS A 2 3.82 10.86 13.64
N ALA A 3 4.89 10.06 13.56
CA ALA A 3 4.92 8.76 12.87
C ALA A 3 3.75 7.83 13.25
N SER A 4 3.32 7.86 14.51
CA SER A 4 2.16 7.09 14.99
C SER A 4 0.85 7.41 14.28
N ARG A 5 0.59 8.67 13.92
CA ARG A 5 -0.62 9.07 13.18
C ARG A 5 -0.59 8.56 11.73
N PHE A 6 0.60 8.52 11.13
CA PHE A 6 0.80 7.97 9.79
C PHE A 6 0.57 6.46 9.77
N LEU A 7 1.16 5.73 10.72
CA LEU A 7 0.93 4.29 10.88
C LEU A 7 -0.54 3.96 11.13
N LEU A 8 -1.24 4.76 11.93
CA LEU A 8 -2.67 4.59 12.16
C LEU A 8 -3.50 4.83 10.88
N ALA A 9 -3.13 5.82 10.07
CA ALA A 9 -3.79 6.12 8.81
C ALA A 9 -3.58 5.00 7.77
N ILE A 10 -2.38 4.42 7.70
CA ILE A 10 -2.11 3.22 6.89
C ILE A 10 -2.98 2.05 7.36
N ARG A 11 -2.98 1.76 8.67
CA ARG A 11 -3.77 0.66 9.24
C ARG A 11 -5.26 0.77 8.93
N ARG A 12 -5.83 1.99 8.98
CA ARG A 12 -7.25 2.22 8.67
C ARG A 12 -7.61 1.94 7.20
N LYS A 13 -6.63 1.94 6.30
CA LYS A 13 -6.81 1.61 4.88
C LYS A 13 -6.68 0.11 4.61
N TRP A 14 -6.14 -0.68 5.54
CA TRP A 14 -6.09 -2.13 5.39
C TRP A 14 -7.46 -2.75 5.72
N LEU A 15 -8.08 -3.30 4.69
CA LEU A 15 -9.21 -4.19 4.83
C LEU A 15 -8.72 -5.46 5.54
N SER A 16 -9.44 -5.94 6.56
CA SER A 16 -9.00 -7.08 7.40
C SER A 16 -8.75 -8.36 6.62
N GLU A 17 -9.45 -8.53 5.49
CA GLU A 17 -9.36 -9.70 4.61
C GLU A 17 -8.30 -9.53 3.51
N ALA A 18 -7.64 -8.36 3.45
CA ALA A 18 -6.62 -8.08 2.47
C ALA A 18 -5.38 -8.95 2.71
N THR A 19 -4.86 -9.51 1.63
CA THR A 19 -3.54 -10.11 1.60
C THR A 19 -2.49 -9.05 1.26
N SER A 20 -1.32 -9.16 1.87
CA SER A 20 -0.16 -8.31 1.56
C SER A 20 0.99 -9.15 1.03
N ARG A 21 1.68 -8.67 -0.01
CA ARG A 21 2.89 -9.30 -0.54
C ARG A 21 4.00 -8.29 -0.75
N LEU A 22 5.22 -8.66 -0.39
CA LEU A 22 6.42 -7.92 -0.75
C LEU A 22 6.74 -8.21 -2.22
N VAL A 23 6.96 -7.15 -2.99
CA VAL A 23 7.30 -7.20 -4.40
C VAL A 23 8.31 -6.10 -4.71
N GLU A 24 8.89 -6.15 -5.90
CA GLU A 24 9.65 -5.04 -6.46
C GLU A 24 8.83 -4.40 -7.58
N ILE A 25 8.70 -3.07 -7.57
CA ILE A 25 8.04 -2.29 -8.62
C ILE A 25 9.09 -1.32 -9.15
N ASN A 26 9.50 -1.50 -10.42
CA ASN A 26 10.52 -0.67 -11.07
C ASN A 26 11.83 -0.55 -10.27
N GLY A 27 12.31 -1.64 -9.67
CA GLY A 27 13.54 -1.61 -8.86
C GLY A 27 13.34 -1.15 -7.41
N GLN A 28 12.14 -0.72 -7.03
CA GLN A 28 11.85 -0.24 -5.67
C GLN A 28 11.11 -1.30 -4.84
N PRO A 29 11.57 -1.58 -3.61
CA PRO A 29 10.88 -2.49 -2.71
C PRO A 29 9.50 -1.92 -2.37
N SER A 30 8.49 -2.77 -2.44
CA SER A 30 7.10 -2.36 -2.37
C SER A 30 6.23 -3.43 -1.71
N ILE A 31 5.16 -3.02 -1.03
CA ILE A 31 4.11 -3.92 -0.55
C ILE A 31 2.83 -3.65 -1.32
N ILE A 32 2.29 -4.70 -1.94
CA ILE A 32 0.98 -4.66 -2.59
C ILE A 32 -0.05 -5.26 -1.65
N TYR A 33 -1.20 -4.58 -1.53
CA TYR A 33 -2.38 -5.08 -0.84
C TYR A 33 -3.46 -5.44 -1.85
N SER A 34 -3.98 -6.65 -1.72
CA SER A 34 -5.02 -7.18 -2.59
C SER A 34 -6.16 -7.79 -1.79
N LEU A 35 -7.38 -7.67 -2.30
CA LEU A 35 -8.57 -8.35 -1.79
C LEU A 35 -9.30 -8.98 -2.97
N ASN A 36 -9.65 -10.26 -2.88
CA ASN A 36 -10.34 -11.00 -3.94
C ASN A 36 -9.66 -10.90 -5.33
N GLY A 37 -8.33 -10.95 -5.36
CA GLY A 37 -7.54 -10.82 -6.59
C GLY A 37 -7.35 -9.39 -7.12
N CYS A 38 -8.01 -8.40 -6.51
CA CYS A 38 -7.91 -6.99 -6.91
C CYS A 38 -6.92 -6.24 -6.03
N ILE A 39 -5.94 -5.56 -6.65
CA ILE A 39 -5.00 -4.67 -5.95
C ILE A 39 -5.71 -3.36 -5.61
N PHE A 40 -5.65 -2.95 -4.35
CA PHE A 40 -6.31 -1.73 -3.87
C PHE A 40 -5.36 -0.69 -3.31
N SER A 41 -4.18 -1.12 -2.88
CA SER A 41 -3.16 -0.23 -2.37
C SER A 41 -1.78 -0.79 -2.67
N ALA A 42 -0.84 0.11 -2.96
CA ALA A 42 0.57 -0.18 -3.00
C ALA A 42 1.31 0.81 -2.11
N LEU A 43 2.24 0.30 -1.30
CA LEU A 43 3.21 1.07 -0.54
C LEU A 43 4.57 0.88 -1.20
N MET A 44 5.20 1.95 -1.65
CA MET A 44 6.57 1.93 -2.19
C MET A 44 7.50 2.58 -1.17
N PHE A 45 8.67 1.99 -0.98
CA PHE A 45 9.66 2.43 0.00
C PHE A 45 10.90 2.95 -0.70
N ASP A 46 11.31 4.16 -0.35
CA ASP A 46 12.64 4.65 -0.68
C ASP A 46 13.56 4.30 0.49
N ILE A 47 14.59 3.50 0.20
CA ILE A 47 15.55 3.03 1.20
C ILE A 47 16.89 3.71 0.94
N VAL A 48 17.37 4.47 1.93
CA VAL A 48 18.66 5.16 1.91
C VAL A 48 19.45 4.71 3.14
N ASP A 49 20.68 4.25 2.95
CA ASP A 49 21.56 3.74 4.02
C ASP A 49 20.89 2.70 4.94
N GLY A 50 20.12 1.79 4.34
CA GLY A 50 19.40 0.72 5.06
C GLY A 50 18.20 1.20 5.90
N ARG A 51 17.79 2.46 5.74
CA ARG A 51 16.63 3.06 6.43
C ARG A 51 15.58 3.48 5.43
N ILE A 52 14.31 3.42 5.85
CA ILE A 52 13.20 3.98 5.07
C ILE A 52 13.30 5.50 5.16
N ASP A 53 13.58 6.15 4.04
CA ASP A 53 13.61 7.61 3.90
C ASP A 53 12.20 8.15 3.64
N SER A 54 11.49 7.55 2.67
CA SER A 54 10.11 7.89 2.33
C SER A 54 9.23 6.69 2.04
N ILE A 55 7.92 6.91 2.20
CA ILE A 55 6.87 5.94 1.88
C ILE A 55 5.85 6.62 0.97
N SER A 56 5.71 6.11 -0.25
CA SER A 56 4.70 6.55 -1.21
C SER A 56 3.52 5.58 -1.20
N ILE A 57 2.30 6.11 -1.09
CA ILE A 57 1.07 5.29 -1.00
C ILE A 57 0.19 5.57 -2.22
N TYR A 58 -0.02 4.54 -3.03
CA TYR A 58 -0.92 4.57 -4.17
C TYR A 58 -2.18 3.80 -3.81
N ASN A 59 -3.31 4.47 -3.71
CA ASN A 59 -4.60 3.82 -3.49
C ASN A 59 -5.37 3.80 -4.82
N ALA A 60 -5.77 2.61 -5.26
CA ALA A 60 -6.73 2.51 -6.33
C ALA A 60 -8.11 2.86 -5.77
N GLN A 61 -8.82 3.81 -6.40
CA GLN A 61 -10.25 3.94 -6.16
C GLN A 61 -10.93 2.77 -6.86
N PHE A 62 -11.37 1.77 -6.10
CA PHE A 62 -12.33 0.81 -6.63
C PHE A 62 -13.65 1.53 -6.90
N ARG A 63 -13.83 2.06 -8.10
CA ARG A 63 -15.17 2.31 -8.61
C ARG A 63 -15.79 0.95 -8.88
N LYS A 64 -16.87 0.61 -8.17
CA LYS A 64 -17.80 -0.43 -8.62
C LYS A 64 -18.22 -0.05 -10.04
N ILE A 65 -17.72 -0.76 -11.03
CA ILE A 65 -18.31 -0.72 -12.36
C ILE A 65 -19.60 -1.53 -12.20
N ASN A 66 -20.74 -0.85 -12.07
CA ASN A 66 -22.02 -1.51 -12.18
C ASN A 66 -22.10 -2.05 -13.62
N ALA A 67 -21.89 -3.35 -13.79
CA ALA A 67 -22.28 -4.03 -15.00
C ALA A 67 -23.81 -4.07 -14.99
N ASN A 68 -24.43 -3.29 -15.88
CA ASN A 68 -25.85 -3.39 -16.20
C ASN A 68 -26.13 -4.71 -16.93
#